data_AF-A0A255DSD3-F1
#
_entry.id   AF-A0A255DSD3-F1
#
_cell.length_a   1.000
_cell.length_b   1.000
_cell.length_c   1.000
_cell.angle_alpha   90.00
_cell.angle_beta   90.00
_cell.angle_gamma   90.00
#
_symmetry.space_group_name_H-M   'P 1'
#
loop_
_entity.id
_entity.type
_entity.pdbx_description
1 polymer ?
#
loop_
_entity_poly.entity_id
_entity_poly.type
_entity_poly.pdbx_seq_one_letter_code
_entity_poly.pdbx_strand_id
1 'polypeptide(L)'
;MRWVLLVLVTIGVTVPLNRLGVPSAALFAALLVGIVLAIARLAPAGVPRVAGLAAQGALGVYIGTMVHSDSLSALGPNWPVVVGVGVVTLLLSIGAGALLGLHRDISALTGALALVAGGASGLVAIARELGGDDRVVAVVQYLRVAVITASMPVVVTLVYHADRSSHAAMDSQSHSAPWYLNLALIVGLVVAGSVVGRLARLPGAGLLGPMALTIVAELSGWSLGLAVPAVLVSASYMLIGWQAGVAFTRESLRAIERLLPAALGLIVLLNVATAGLGVALSKITGVSMLDGYLATSPGGIYAVLATAVETGSNVTFIVATQVVRVLLMLFAAPLLARGLVRLTYRRASTDASSEPIAVADARPAASTSS
;
A
#
# COMPACT_ATOMS: atom_id res chain seq x y z
N MET A 1 -4.61 -11.71 27.12
CA MET A 1 -3.17 -12.06 27.11
C MET A 1 -2.48 -11.74 25.78
N ARG A 2 -2.92 -12.29 24.63
CA ARG A 2 -2.25 -12.08 23.32
C ARG A 2 -2.11 -10.60 22.89
N TRP A 3 -3.14 -9.79 23.14
CA TRP A 3 -3.10 -8.34 22.87
C TRP A 3 -2.09 -7.59 23.73
N VAL A 4 -2.03 -7.92 25.02
CA VAL A 4 -1.09 -7.31 25.98
C VAL A 4 0.34 -7.65 25.58
N LEU A 5 0.61 -8.91 25.24
CA LEU A 5 1.92 -9.35 24.75
C LEU A 5 2.31 -8.58 23.47
N LEU A 6 1.39 -8.48 22.51
CA LEU A 6 1.63 -7.77 21.25
C LEU A 6 1.93 -6.29 21.47
N VAL A 7 1.19 -5.61 22.36
CA VAL A 7 1.44 -4.20 22.71
C VAL A 7 2.79 -4.03 23.41
N LEU A 8 3.06 -4.84 24.44
CA LEU A 8 4.30 -4.74 25.23
C LEU A 8 5.55 -4.99 24.39
N VAL A 9 5.54 -6.04 23.56
CA VAL A 9 6.66 -6.35 22.67
C VAL A 9 6.83 -5.27 21.61
N THR A 10 5.74 -4.74 21.05
CA THR A 10 5.83 -3.65 20.07
C THR A 10 6.46 -2.42 20.69
N ILE A 11 6.00 -1.98 21.87
CA ILE A 11 6.58 -0.82 22.58
C ILE A 11 8.07 -1.08 22.87
N GLY A 12 8.41 -2.28 23.35
CA GLY A 12 9.79 -2.68 23.63
C GLY A 12 10.71 -2.64 22.41
N VAL A 13 10.20 -2.92 21.20
CA VAL A 13 10.94 -2.85 19.93
C VAL A 13 10.93 -1.44 19.33
N THR A 14 9.88 -0.65 19.53
CA THR A 14 9.80 0.74 19.05
C THR A 14 10.85 1.64 19.70
N VAL A 15 11.10 1.49 21.01
CA VAL A 15 12.08 2.31 21.74
C VAL A 15 13.51 2.22 21.17
N PRO A 16 14.11 1.03 20.96
CA PRO A 16 15.44 0.94 20.37
C PRO A 16 15.46 1.40 18.92
N LEU A 17 14.41 1.15 18.13
CA LEU A 17 14.32 1.63 16.74
C LEU A 17 14.25 3.17 16.67
N ASN A 18 13.55 3.81 17.61
CA ASN A 18 13.56 5.26 17.75
C ASN A 18 14.96 5.80 18.04
N ARG A 19 15.72 5.12 18.90
CA ARG A 19 17.11 5.48 19.21
C ARG A 19 18.07 5.27 18.03
N LEU A 20 17.80 4.28 17.18
CA LEU A 20 18.56 3.99 15.96
C LEU A 20 18.22 4.93 14.80
N GLY A 21 17.34 5.91 14.99
CA GLY A 21 17.00 6.88 13.94
C GLY A 21 16.11 6.33 12.82
N VAL A 22 15.53 5.15 12.99
CA VAL A 22 14.75 4.47 11.94
C VAL A 22 13.44 5.25 11.67
N PRO A 23 13.19 5.73 10.43
CA PRO A 23 11.94 6.39 10.08
C PRO A 23 10.75 5.46 10.31
N SER A 24 9.62 5.99 10.79
CA SER A 24 8.38 5.24 11.01
C SER A 24 8.53 4.04 11.96
N ALA A 25 9.37 4.17 13.00
CA ALA A 25 9.74 3.09 13.92
C ALA A 25 8.52 2.40 14.55
N ALA A 26 7.46 3.13 14.88
CA ALA A 26 6.23 2.58 15.44
C ALA A 26 5.52 1.63 14.47
N LEU A 27 5.41 2.02 13.20
CA LEU A 27 4.80 1.22 12.14
C LEU A 27 5.67 0.00 11.81
N PHE A 28 6.98 0.20 11.66
CA PHE A 28 7.93 -0.86 11.34
C PHE A 28 8.04 -1.91 12.48
N ALA A 29 8.14 -1.45 13.73
CA ALA A 29 8.13 -2.32 14.91
C ALA A 29 6.84 -3.15 14.97
N ALA A 30 5.70 -2.50 14.80
CA ALA A 30 4.40 -3.17 14.83
C ALA A 30 4.23 -4.21 13.71
N LEU A 31 4.71 -3.90 12.51
CA LEU A 31 4.73 -4.86 11.39
C LEU A 31 5.59 -6.08 11.75
N LEU A 32 6.83 -5.86 12.18
CA LEU A 32 7.80 -6.94 12.44
C LEU A 32 7.34 -7.81 13.62
N VAL A 33 6.92 -7.20 14.72
CA VAL A 33 6.36 -7.91 15.88
C VAL A 33 5.07 -8.64 15.50
N GLY A 34 4.21 -8.04 14.68
CA GLY A 34 3.00 -8.66 14.16
C GLY A 34 3.30 -9.94 13.37
N ILE A 35 4.27 -9.89 12.45
CA ILE A 35 4.71 -11.05 11.64
C ILE A 35 5.27 -12.15 12.55
N VAL A 36 6.21 -11.81 13.43
CA VAL A 36 6.86 -12.79 14.32
C VAL A 36 5.84 -13.49 15.21
N LEU A 37 4.93 -12.74 15.84
CA LEU A 37 3.90 -13.31 16.71
C LEU A 37 2.84 -14.09 15.94
N ALA A 38 2.53 -13.70 14.70
CA ALA A 38 1.58 -14.42 13.85
C ALA A 38 2.13 -15.77 13.41
N ILE A 39 3.42 -15.83 13.02
CA ILE A 39 4.11 -17.07 12.70
C ILE A 39 4.22 -17.98 13.93
N ALA A 40 4.49 -17.40 15.10
CA ALA A 40 4.60 -18.11 16.37
C ALA A 40 3.23 -18.50 16.99
N ARG A 41 2.10 -18.24 16.30
CA ARG A 41 0.71 -18.52 16.76
C ARG A 41 0.34 -17.84 18.09
N LEU A 42 1.06 -16.79 18.45
CA LEU A 42 0.85 -15.99 19.67
C LEU A 42 0.10 -14.68 19.38
N ALA A 43 -0.05 -14.31 18.10
CA ALA A 43 -0.80 -13.13 17.71
C ALA A 43 -2.31 -13.28 17.97
N PRO A 44 -3.03 -12.16 18.18
CA PRO A 44 -4.48 -12.09 18.02
C PRO A 44 -4.92 -12.55 16.62
N ALA A 45 -6.18 -12.94 16.47
CA ALA A 45 -6.72 -13.38 15.18
C ALA A 45 -6.75 -12.26 14.10
N GLY A 46 -6.67 -11.00 14.51
CA GLY A 46 -6.67 -9.84 13.62
C GLY A 46 -6.96 -8.56 14.39
N VAL A 47 -6.67 -7.42 13.77
CA VAL A 47 -7.02 -6.11 14.33
C VAL A 47 -8.52 -5.86 14.12
N PRO A 48 -9.28 -5.43 15.14
CA PRO A 48 -10.69 -5.11 14.99
C PRO A 48 -10.91 -4.08 13.88
N ARG A 49 -11.91 -4.30 13.03
CA ARG A 49 -12.19 -3.43 11.86
C ARG A 49 -12.37 -1.97 12.25
N VAL A 50 -13.03 -1.71 13.38
CA VAL A 50 -13.25 -0.35 13.91
C VAL A 50 -11.94 0.31 14.31
N ALA A 51 -11.04 -0.41 14.99
CA ALA A 51 -9.73 0.12 15.37
C ALA A 51 -8.86 0.43 14.14
N GLY A 52 -8.90 -0.45 13.12
CA GLY A 52 -8.25 -0.21 11.84
C GLY A 52 -8.78 1.06 11.16
N LEU A 53 -10.10 1.18 11.00
CA LEU A 53 -10.73 2.37 10.38
C LEU A 53 -10.45 3.65 11.17
N ALA A 54 -10.46 3.59 12.50
CA ALA A 54 -10.14 4.73 13.35
C ALA A 54 -8.67 5.17 13.16
N ALA A 55 -7.73 4.24 13.10
CA ALA A 55 -6.32 4.54 12.83
C ALA A 55 -6.10 5.15 11.44
N GLN A 56 -6.77 4.59 10.41
CA GLN A 56 -6.72 5.13 9.05
C GLN A 56 -7.26 6.57 9.00
N GLY A 57 -8.37 6.82 9.70
CA GLY A 57 -8.98 8.14 9.74
C GLY A 57 -8.14 9.15 10.51
N ALA A 58 -7.60 8.78 11.68
CA ALA A 58 -6.75 9.65 12.48
C ALA A 58 -5.49 10.06 11.69
N LEU A 59 -4.87 9.12 10.97
CA LEU A 59 -3.76 9.42 10.06
C LEU A 59 -4.21 10.26 8.87
N GLY A 60 -5.42 10.06 8.34
CA GLY A 60 -6.00 10.88 7.28
C GLY A 60 -6.16 12.34 7.70
N VAL A 61 -6.70 12.59 8.90
CA VAL A 61 -6.80 13.93 9.48
C VAL A 61 -5.41 14.53 9.68
N TYR A 62 -4.50 13.80 10.33
CA TYR A 62 -3.13 14.26 10.60
C TYR A 62 -2.37 14.68 9.33
N ILE A 63 -2.51 13.91 8.25
CA ILE A 63 -1.83 14.21 7.00
C ILE A 63 -2.57 15.32 6.24
N GLY A 64 -3.91 15.37 6.36
CA GLY A 64 -4.73 16.43 5.78
C GLY A 64 -4.39 17.81 6.34
N THR A 65 -4.09 17.93 7.65
CA THR A 65 -3.67 19.19 8.27
C THR A 65 -2.30 19.68 7.79
N MET A 66 -1.52 18.86 7.09
CA MET A 66 -0.22 19.26 6.54
C MET A 66 -0.28 19.83 5.13
N VAL A 67 -1.43 19.70 4.45
CA VAL A 67 -1.59 20.15 3.07
C VAL A 67 -2.03 21.62 3.07
N HIS A 68 -1.16 22.49 2.57
CA HIS A 68 -1.40 23.94 2.51
C HIS A 68 -1.61 24.42 1.06
N SER A 69 -2.37 25.50 0.88
CA SER A 69 -2.70 26.11 -0.43
C SER A 69 -1.47 26.44 -1.26
N ASP A 70 -0.41 26.93 -0.62
CA ASP A 70 0.84 27.34 -1.26
C ASP A 70 1.63 26.17 -1.85
N SER A 71 1.34 24.95 -1.40
CA SER A 71 1.97 23.73 -1.89
C SER A 71 1.21 23.06 -3.03
N LEU A 72 -0.06 23.39 -3.25
CA LEU A 72 -0.87 22.88 -4.37
C LEU A 72 -0.48 23.55 -5.70
N SER A 73 -0.05 24.81 -5.67
CA SER A 73 0.49 25.51 -6.84
C SER A 73 1.78 24.87 -7.38
N ALA A 74 2.56 24.19 -6.52
CA ALA A 74 3.75 23.43 -6.91
C ALA A 74 3.46 22.18 -7.75
N LEU A 75 2.23 21.63 -7.69
CA LEU A 75 1.78 20.57 -8.59
C LEU A 75 1.40 21.11 -9.98
N GLY A 76 1.10 22.41 -10.10
CA GLY A 76 0.50 23.03 -11.28
C GLY A 76 1.24 22.76 -12.60
N PRO A 77 2.57 22.92 -12.69
CA PRO A 77 3.31 22.58 -13.90
C PRO A 77 3.62 21.08 -14.03
N ASN A 78 3.67 20.36 -12.91
CA ASN A 78 4.23 19.01 -12.80
C ASN A 78 3.18 17.89 -12.88
N TRP A 79 1.88 18.22 -12.87
CA TRP A 79 0.79 17.23 -12.87
C TRP A 79 0.86 16.23 -14.04
N PRO A 80 1.26 16.58 -15.28
CA PRO A 80 1.33 15.60 -16.37
C PRO A 80 2.43 14.57 -16.12
N VAL A 81 3.55 15.00 -15.53
CA VAL A 81 4.67 14.12 -15.18
C VAL A 81 4.26 13.16 -14.07
N VAL A 82 3.57 13.66 -13.05
CA VAL A 82 3.03 12.84 -11.94
C VAL A 82 2.05 11.79 -12.45
N VAL A 83 1.12 12.18 -13.33
CA VAL A 83 0.19 11.23 -13.99
C VAL A 83 0.94 10.22 -14.84
N GLY A 84 1.90 10.68 -15.65
CA GLY A 84 2.73 9.82 -16.49
C GLY A 84 3.48 8.77 -15.69
N VAL A 85 4.13 9.16 -14.59
CA VAL A 85 4.79 8.23 -13.67
C VAL A 85 3.78 7.27 -13.04
N GLY A 86 2.62 7.75 -12.62
CA GLY A 86 1.53 6.90 -12.11
C GLY A 86 1.09 5.83 -13.11
N VAL A 87 0.96 6.18 -14.40
CA VAL A 87 0.65 5.25 -15.50
C VAL A 87 1.79 4.25 -15.69
N VAL A 88 3.05 4.69 -15.73
CA VAL A 88 4.19 3.77 -15.89
C VAL A 88 4.29 2.81 -14.70
N THR A 89 4.13 3.28 -13.45
CA THR A 89 4.09 2.43 -12.26
C THR A 89 2.95 1.41 -12.32
N LEU A 90 1.78 1.81 -12.80
CA LEU A 90 0.65 0.91 -13.01
C LEU A 90 0.99 -0.17 -14.05
N LEU A 91 1.55 0.21 -15.19
CA LEU A 91 1.98 -0.73 -16.24
C LEU A 91 3.05 -1.70 -15.75
N LEU A 92 4.03 -1.22 -14.97
CA LEU A 92 5.04 -2.07 -14.34
C LEU A 92 4.42 -3.06 -13.35
N SER A 93 3.47 -2.62 -12.53
CA SER A 93 2.78 -3.48 -11.55
C SER A 93 1.95 -4.56 -12.26
N ILE A 94 1.27 -4.17 -13.35
CA ILE A 94 0.52 -5.07 -14.21
C ILE A 94 1.46 -6.09 -14.88
N GLY A 95 2.58 -5.63 -15.44
CA GLY A 95 3.58 -6.49 -16.08
C GLY A 95 4.20 -7.48 -15.10
N ALA A 96 4.53 -7.03 -13.88
CA ALA A 96 5.01 -7.90 -12.82
C ALA A 96 3.94 -8.94 -12.41
N GLY A 97 2.67 -8.55 -12.31
CA GLY A 97 1.56 -9.47 -12.05
C GLY A 97 1.38 -10.50 -13.16
N ALA A 98 1.43 -10.07 -14.43
CA ALA A 98 1.37 -10.98 -15.56
C ALA A 98 2.53 -11.99 -15.53
N LEU A 99 3.75 -11.53 -15.23
CA LEU A 99 4.92 -12.38 -15.09
C LEU A 99 4.79 -13.38 -13.92
N LEU A 100 4.21 -12.97 -12.79
CA LEU A 100 3.89 -13.88 -11.70
C LEU A 100 2.83 -14.91 -12.13
N GLY A 101 1.89 -14.52 -12.99
CA GLY A 101 0.86 -15.38 -13.56
C GLY A 101 1.38 -16.45 -14.53
N LEU A 102 2.64 -16.38 -14.96
CA LEU A 102 3.31 -17.47 -15.69
C LEU A 102 3.83 -18.57 -14.75
N HIS A 103 3.79 -18.35 -13.43
CA HIS A 103 4.23 -19.35 -12.46
C HIS A 103 3.27 -20.55 -12.45
N ARG A 104 3.83 -21.76 -12.43
CA ARG A 104 3.09 -23.03 -12.61
C ARG A 104 2.04 -23.30 -11.53
N ASP A 105 2.23 -22.71 -10.35
CA ASP A 105 1.39 -22.94 -9.18
C ASP A 105 0.15 -22.03 -9.10
N ILE A 106 0.01 -21.02 -9.98
CA ILE A 106 -1.13 -20.08 -9.92
C ILE A 106 -1.72 -19.82 -11.30
N SER A 107 -3.00 -19.43 -11.33
CA SER A 107 -3.62 -19.00 -12.58
C SER A 107 -3.08 -17.63 -13.01
N ALA A 108 -3.05 -17.38 -14.34
CA ALA A 108 -2.66 -16.09 -14.90
C ALA A 108 -3.49 -14.93 -14.33
N LEU A 109 -4.77 -15.18 -14.02
CA LEU A 109 -5.67 -14.24 -13.38
C LEU A 109 -5.24 -13.91 -11.94
N THR A 110 -4.88 -14.93 -11.16
CA THR A 110 -4.41 -14.77 -9.78
C THR A 110 -3.12 -13.96 -9.76
N GLY A 111 -2.14 -14.30 -10.62
CA GLY A 111 -0.88 -13.57 -10.72
C GLY A 111 -1.06 -12.11 -11.12
N ALA A 112 -1.89 -11.86 -12.15
CA ALA A 112 -2.19 -10.51 -12.60
C ALA A 112 -2.79 -9.65 -11.48
N LEU A 113 -3.73 -10.17 -10.70
CA LEU A 113 -4.36 -9.41 -9.61
C LEU A 113 -3.50 -9.31 -8.34
N ALA A 114 -2.54 -10.23 -8.15
CA ALA A 114 -1.72 -10.30 -6.94
C ALA A 114 -0.72 -9.14 -6.82
N LEU A 115 -0.06 -8.74 -7.91
CA LEU A 115 0.94 -7.66 -7.89
C LEU A 115 0.42 -6.32 -8.41
N VAL A 116 -0.75 -6.29 -9.05
CA VAL A 116 -1.39 -5.04 -9.43
C VAL A 116 -1.60 -4.17 -8.20
N ALA A 117 -1.11 -2.94 -8.28
CA ALA A 117 -1.29 -1.95 -7.24
C ALA A 117 -2.74 -1.42 -7.34
N GLY A 118 -3.52 -1.71 -6.31
CA GLY A 118 -4.94 -1.37 -6.20
C GLY A 118 -5.47 -1.77 -4.84
N GLY A 119 -6.60 -1.20 -4.41
CA GLY A 119 -7.18 -1.44 -3.09
C GLY A 119 -7.34 -2.94 -2.83
N ALA A 120 -6.65 -3.45 -1.81
CA ALA A 120 -6.47 -4.89 -1.62
C ALA A 120 -7.80 -5.66 -1.57
N SER A 121 -8.79 -5.10 -0.87
CA SER A 121 -10.13 -5.67 -0.75
C SER A 121 -10.88 -5.77 -2.09
N GLY A 122 -10.67 -4.83 -3.01
CA GLY A 122 -11.33 -4.82 -4.31
C GLY A 122 -10.73 -5.85 -5.26
N LEU A 123 -9.40 -5.96 -5.31
CA LEU A 123 -8.71 -6.95 -6.14
C LEU A 123 -8.95 -8.39 -5.66
N VAL A 124 -8.99 -8.60 -4.34
CA VAL A 124 -9.34 -9.90 -3.74
C VAL A 124 -10.79 -10.28 -4.05
N ALA A 125 -11.73 -9.32 -4.01
CA ALA A 125 -13.11 -9.57 -4.39
C ALA A 125 -13.24 -9.94 -5.88
N ILE A 126 -12.55 -9.20 -6.77
CA ILE A 126 -12.52 -9.50 -8.21
C ILE A 126 -11.89 -10.87 -8.47
N ALA A 127 -10.81 -11.22 -7.77
CA ALA A 127 -10.20 -12.54 -7.88
C ALA A 127 -11.21 -13.64 -7.53
N ARG A 128 -11.95 -13.48 -6.43
CA ARG A 128 -12.99 -14.40 -6.01
C ARG A 128 -14.14 -14.50 -7.02
N GLU A 129 -14.60 -13.37 -7.55
CA GLU A 129 -15.67 -13.32 -8.56
C GLU A 129 -15.27 -14.02 -9.87
N LEU A 130 -14.00 -13.90 -10.26
CA LEU A 130 -13.47 -14.49 -11.49
C LEU A 130 -12.87 -15.90 -11.29
N GLY A 131 -13.04 -16.50 -10.11
CA GLY A 131 -12.56 -17.86 -9.81
C GLY A 131 -11.05 -18.00 -9.62
N GLY A 132 -10.34 -16.89 -9.38
CA GLY A 132 -8.93 -16.89 -8.97
C GLY A 132 -8.74 -17.18 -7.48
N ASP A 133 -7.50 -17.45 -7.08
CA ASP A 133 -7.15 -17.70 -5.68
C ASP A 133 -7.06 -16.36 -4.92
N ASP A 134 -8.17 -15.99 -4.27
CA ASP A 134 -8.31 -14.76 -3.51
C ASP A 134 -7.39 -14.73 -2.27
N ARG A 135 -7.01 -15.89 -1.74
CA ARG A 135 -6.04 -16.00 -0.64
C ARG A 135 -4.65 -15.66 -1.12
N VAL A 136 -4.19 -16.22 -2.23
CA VAL A 136 -2.88 -15.91 -2.82
C VAL A 136 -2.79 -14.42 -3.15
N VAL A 137 -3.83 -13.85 -3.76
CA VAL A 137 -3.89 -12.41 -4.06
C VAL A 137 -3.75 -11.58 -2.78
N ALA A 138 -4.48 -11.91 -1.71
CA ALA A 138 -4.40 -11.19 -0.44
C ALA A 138 -3.00 -11.29 0.18
N VAL A 139 -2.42 -12.49 0.24
CA VAL A 139 -1.10 -12.69 0.87
C VAL A 139 0.00 -11.98 0.09
N VAL A 140 0.00 -12.05 -1.25
CA VAL A 140 1.01 -11.33 -2.07
C VAL A 140 0.87 -9.82 -1.94
N GLN A 141 -0.35 -9.28 -1.83
CA GLN A 141 -0.56 -7.85 -1.61
C GLN A 141 -0.07 -7.40 -0.23
N TYR A 142 -0.33 -8.18 0.82
CA TYR A 142 0.24 -7.90 2.14
C TYR A 142 1.75 -8.04 2.14
N LEU A 143 2.29 -9.07 1.46
CA LEU A 143 3.74 -9.26 1.28
C LEU A 143 4.38 -8.06 0.63
N ARG A 144 3.80 -7.53 -0.45
CA ARG A 144 4.27 -6.31 -1.11
C ARG A 144 4.31 -5.13 -0.14
N VAL A 145 3.23 -4.90 0.60
CA VAL A 145 3.16 -3.81 1.60
C VAL A 145 4.20 -4.01 2.69
N ALA A 146 4.39 -5.22 3.19
CA ALA A 146 5.35 -5.54 4.23
C ALA A 146 6.79 -5.34 3.75
N VAL A 147 7.14 -5.82 2.55
CA VAL A 147 8.47 -5.66 1.98
C VAL A 147 8.80 -4.19 1.78
N ILE A 148 7.88 -3.40 1.20
CA ILE A 148 8.07 -1.95 1.01
C ILE A 148 8.24 -1.25 2.37
N THR A 149 7.36 -1.54 3.30
CA THR A 149 7.39 -0.95 4.64
C THR A 149 8.67 -1.31 5.40
N ALA A 150 9.18 -2.53 5.21
CA ALA A 150 10.38 -2.99 5.89
C ALA A 150 11.66 -2.48 5.22
N SER A 151 11.68 -2.36 3.90
CA SER A 151 12.85 -1.87 3.16
C SER A 151 12.97 -0.35 3.21
N MET A 152 11.85 0.37 3.33
CA MET A 152 11.83 1.81 3.23
C MET A 152 12.70 2.52 4.28
N PRO A 153 12.64 2.21 5.59
CA PRO A 153 13.53 2.83 6.56
C PRO A 153 15.00 2.57 6.24
N VAL A 154 15.33 1.35 5.79
CA VAL A 154 16.70 0.95 5.41
C VAL A 154 17.20 1.76 4.22
N VAL A 155 16.38 1.92 3.18
CA VAL A 155 16.73 2.71 1.99
C VAL A 155 16.92 4.17 2.36
N VAL A 156 16.04 4.74 3.18
CA VAL A 156 16.09 6.15 3.57
C VAL A 156 17.31 6.45 4.44
N THR A 157 17.65 5.57 5.39
CA THR A 157 18.81 5.77 6.26
C THR A 157 20.13 5.51 5.54
N LEU A 158 20.23 4.45 4.73
CA LEU A 158 21.50 4.04 4.12
C LEU A 158 21.80 4.70 2.78
N VAL A 159 20.78 4.98 1.97
CA VAL A 159 20.97 5.54 0.62
C VAL A 159 20.88 7.06 0.68
N TYR A 160 19.80 7.58 1.27
CA TYR A 160 19.52 9.01 1.25
C TYR A 160 20.19 9.79 2.38
N HIS A 161 20.78 9.09 3.37
CA HIS A 161 21.39 9.70 4.56
C HIS A 161 20.48 10.76 5.19
N ALA A 162 19.17 10.50 5.18
CA ALA A 162 18.20 11.48 5.64
C ALA A 162 18.36 11.64 7.16
N ASP A 163 18.97 12.75 7.57
CA ASP A 163 18.87 13.20 8.94
C ASP A 163 17.39 13.40 9.24
N ARG A 164 16.90 12.86 10.38
CA ARG A 164 15.60 13.27 10.89
C ARG A 164 15.67 14.79 11.02
N SER A 165 14.89 15.50 10.22
CA SER A 165 14.54 16.84 10.60
C SER A 165 13.88 16.68 11.96
N SER A 166 14.49 17.26 12.97
CA SER A 166 13.84 17.40 14.26
C SER A 166 12.71 18.39 14.04
N HIS A 167 11.61 17.94 13.42
CA HIS A 167 10.30 18.34 13.86
C HIS A 167 10.17 17.77 15.28
N ALA A 168 10.93 18.39 16.19
CA ALA A 168 10.54 18.54 17.58
C ALA A 168 9.06 18.81 17.50
N ALA A 169 8.29 17.97 18.20
CA ALA A 169 6.86 18.12 18.38
C ALA A 169 6.54 19.60 18.22
N MET A 170 5.94 19.99 17.09
CA MET A 170 5.47 21.35 16.96
C MET A 170 4.41 21.44 18.04
N ASP A 171 4.88 21.90 19.19
CA ASP A 171 4.14 22.47 20.28
C ASP A 171 3.56 23.74 19.65
N SER A 172 2.59 23.54 18.76
CA SER A 172 1.79 24.61 18.22
C SER A 172 0.96 25.08 19.39
N GLN A 173 1.56 25.96 20.20
CA GLN A 173 0.93 26.85 21.16
C GLN A 173 0.03 27.87 20.44
N SER A 174 -0.58 27.49 19.32
CA SER A 174 -1.72 28.17 18.71
C SER A 174 -2.92 27.77 19.55
N HIS A 175 -3.51 28.77 20.22
CA HIS A 175 -4.61 28.68 21.19
C HIS A 175 -5.48 27.44 21.02
N SER A 176 -5.13 26.38 21.75
CA SER A 176 -5.75 25.08 21.59
C SER A 176 -7.12 25.11 22.23
N ALA A 177 -8.14 24.85 21.42
CA ALA A 177 -9.40 24.37 21.94
C ALA A 177 -9.12 23.25 22.97
N PRO A 178 -9.91 23.13 24.05
CA PRO A 178 -9.65 22.13 25.07
C PRO A 178 -9.45 20.74 24.45
N TRP A 179 -8.53 19.93 25.01
CA TRP A 179 -8.12 18.64 24.43
C TRP A 179 -9.29 17.72 24.05
N TYR A 180 -10.41 17.80 24.78
CA TYR A 180 -11.65 17.07 24.51
C TYR A 180 -12.37 17.56 23.25
N LEU A 181 -12.34 18.85 22.95
CA LEU A 181 -12.97 19.47 21.78
C LEU A 181 -12.16 19.14 20.51
N ASN A 182 -10.84 19.17 20.61
CA ASN A 182 -9.94 18.73 19.54
C ASN A 182 -10.13 17.24 19.22
N LEU A 183 -10.20 16.36 20.24
CA LEU A 183 -10.53 14.95 20.05
C LEU A 183 -11.92 14.76 19.42
N ALA A 184 -12.93 15.51 19.88
CA ALA A 184 -14.28 15.43 19.31
C ALA A 184 -14.30 15.84 17.83
N LEU A 185 -13.55 16.89 17.46
CA LEU A 185 -13.39 17.31 16.07
C LEU A 185 -12.69 16.25 15.22
N ILE A 186 -11.60 15.65 15.73
CA ILE A 186 -10.91 14.54 15.04
C ILE A 186 -11.88 13.38 14.83
N VAL A 187 -12.60 12.94 15.87
CA VAL A 187 -13.59 11.87 15.75
C VAL A 187 -14.69 12.25 14.75
N GLY A 188 -15.18 13.49 14.81
CA GLY A 188 -16.16 14.02 13.87
C GLY A 188 -15.68 13.96 12.42
N LEU A 189 -14.46 14.42 12.13
CA LEU A 189 -13.84 14.36 10.81
C LEU A 189 -13.59 12.93 10.34
N VAL A 190 -13.18 12.03 11.24
CA VAL A 190 -12.99 10.61 10.91
C VAL A 190 -14.32 9.96 10.54
N VAL A 191 -15.37 10.18 11.33
CA VAL A 191 -16.69 9.61 11.06
C VAL A 191 -17.30 10.23 9.81
N ALA A 192 -17.39 11.56 9.73
CA ALA A 192 -17.95 12.25 8.59
C ALA A 192 -17.15 11.96 7.31
N GLY A 193 -15.83 12.08 7.35
CA GLY A 193 -14.95 11.82 6.22
C GLY A 193 -15.02 10.36 5.77
N SER A 194 -15.05 9.38 6.68
CA SER A 194 -15.19 7.97 6.30
C SER A 194 -16.58 7.62 5.76
N VAL A 195 -17.64 8.32 6.19
CA VAL A 195 -18.98 8.17 5.62
C VAL A 195 -19.04 8.78 4.22
N VAL A 196 -18.59 10.03 4.06
CA VAL A 196 -18.55 10.72 2.77
C VAL A 196 -17.67 9.96 1.79
N GLY A 197 -16.49 9.51 2.21
CA GLY A 197 -15.58 8.73 1.38
C GLY A 197 -16.17 7.39 0.96
N ARG A 198 -16.95 6.72 1.82
CA ARG A 198 -17.68 5.50 1.46
C ARG A 198 -18.79 5.79 0.45
N LEU A 199 -19.53 6.89 0.63
CA LEU A 199 -20.60 7.27 -0.29
C LEU A 199 -20.06 7.65 -1.68
N ALA A 200 -18.91 8.33 -1.72
CA ALA A 200 -18.17 8.65 -2.93
C ALA A 200 -17.41 7.45 -3.54
N ARG A 201 -17.53 6.25 -2.93
CA ARG A 201 -16.86 5.01 -3.38
C ARG A 201 -15.34 5.13 -3.49
N LEU A 202 -14.72 5.93 -2.61
CA LEU A 202 -13.28 6.12 -2.60
C LEU A 202 -12.55 4.85 -2.12
N PRO A 203 -11.46 4.44 -2.78
CA PRO A 203 -10.59 3.35 -2.32
C PRO A 203 -9.94 3.75 -1.00
N GLY A 204 -9.97 2.86 -0.01
CA GLY A 204 -9.43 3.21 1.30
C GLY A 204 -10.16 4.40 1.90
N ALA A 205 -11.49 4.46 1.77
CA ALA A 205 -12.34 5.52 2.33
C ALA A 205 -12.06 5.86 3.80
N GLY A 206 -11.50 4.92 4.57
CA GLY A 206 -11.04 5.16 5.94
C GLY A 206 -9.88 6.18 6.05
N LEU A 207 -9.01 6.28 5.03
CA LEU A 207 -7.91 7.24 4.97
C LEU A 207 -8.26 8.44 4.08
N LEU A 208 -8.63 8.19 2.81
CA LEU A 208 -8.82 9.25 1.82
C LEU A 208 -9.99 10.17 2.14
N GLY A 209 -11.06 9.62 2.74
CA GLY A 209 -12.24 10.40 3.10
C GLY A 209 -11.93 11.46 4.18
N PRO A 210 -11.44 11.06 5.37
CA PRO A 210 -11.03 11.99 6.41
C PRO A 210 -9.94 12.97 5.96
N MET A 211 -8.98 12.51 5.16
CA MET A 211 -7.94 13.36 4.57
C MET A 211 -8.55 14.45 3.67
N ALA A 212 -9.36 14.08 2.69
CA ALA A 212 -9.98 15.05 1.77
C ALA A 212 -10.85 16.07 2.51
N LEU A 213 -11.64 15.61 3.50
CA LEU A 213 -12.46 16.49 4.32
C LEU A 213 -11.61 17.50 5.12
N THR A 214 -10.50 17.04 5.68
CA THR A 214 -9.58 17.89 6.43
C THR A 214 -8.87 18.90 5.52
N ILE A 215 -8.42 18.47 4.33
CA ILE A 215 -7.83 19.37 3.33
C ILE A 215 -8.82 20.47 2.93
N VAL A 216 -10.09 20.12 2.67
CA VAL A 216 -11.11 21.12 2.33
C VAL A 216 -11.36 22.08 3.51
N ALA A 217 -11.37 21.59 4.75
CA ALA A 217 -11.51 22.43 5.93
C ALA A 217 -10.35 23.44 6.06
N GLU A 218 -9.10 22.98 5.92
CA GLU A 218 -7.92 23.86 5.97
C GLU A 218 -7.91 24.89 4.82
N LEU A 219 -8.21 24.46 3.59
CA LEU A 219 -8.21 25.35 2.41
C LEU A 219 -9.36 26.36 2.41
N SER A 220 -10.48 26.05 3.08
CA SER A 220 -11.62 26.97 3.21
C SER A 220 -11.40 28.05 4.27
N GLY A 221 -10.21 28.09 4.91
CA GLY A 221 -9.90 29.02 5.99
C GLY A 221 -10.55 28.62 7.32
N TRP A 222 -11.21 27.46 7.37
CA TRP A 222 -11.73 26.85 8.59
C TRP A 222 -10.61 26.06 9.29
N SER A 223 -9.45 26.70 9.47
CA SER A 223 -8.34 26.09 10.18
C SER A 223 -8.76 25.92 11.64
N LEU A 224 -9.18 24.70 11.98
CA LEU A 224 -9.76 24.36 13.28
C LEU A 224 -8.71 24.31 14.41
N GLY A 225 -7.47 24.74 14.15
CA GLY A 225 -6.35 24.56 15.08
C GLY A 225 -6.12 23.08 15.41
N LEU A 226 -6.46 22.18 14.46
CA LEU A 226 -6.43 20.73 14.65
C LEU A 226 -4.99 20.24 14.81
N ALA A 227 -4.57 20.03 16.05
CA ALA A 227 -3.31 19.38 16.36
C ALA A 227 -3.58 17.92 16.73
N VAL A 228 -3.25 16.98 15.86
CA VAL A 228 -3.38 15.55 16.19
C VAL A 228 -2.28 15.17 17.19
N PRO A 229 -2.62 14.64 18.39
CA PRO A 229 -1.61 14.30 19.38
C PRO A 229 -0.62 13.26 18.86
N ALA A 230 0.69 13.46 19.11
CA ALA A 230 1.75 12.54 18.67
C ALA A 230 1.55 11.09 19.15
N VAL A 231 0.94 10.92 20.33
CA VAL A 231 0.56 9.61 20.88
C VAL A 231 -0.50 8.93 20.01
N LEU A 232 -1.49 9.68 19.52
CA LEU A 232 -2.56 9.16 18.66
C LEU A 232 -2.01 8.78 17.28
N VAL A 233 -1.11 9.59 16.72
CA VAL A 233 -0.40 9.29 15.45
C VAL A 233 0.42 8.01 15.60
N SER A 234 1.23 7.91 16.65
CA SER A 234 2.06 6.72 16.94
C SER A 234 1.22 5.47 17.14
N ALA A 235 0.14 5.56 17.92
CA ALA A 235 -0.80 4.45 18.13
C ALA A 235 -1.49 4.02 16.82
N SER A 236 -1.84 4.98 15.96
CA SER A 236 -2.45 4.71 14.67
C SER A 236 -1.47 3.98 13.74
N TYR A 237 -0.21 4.43 13.67
CA TYR A 237 0.84 3.73 12.93
C TYR A 237 1.11 2.32 13.46
N MET A 238 1.09 2.11 14.78
CA MET A 238 1.17 0.76 15.37
C MET A 238 0.00 -0.12 14.94
N LEU A 239 -1.24 0.38 15.00
CA LEU A 239 -2.42 -0.37 14.58
C LEU A 239 -2.37 -0.77 13.10
N ILE A 240 -1.89 0.13 12.23
CA ILE A 240 -1.68 -0.16 10.81
C ILE A 240 -0.59 -1.22 10.62
N GLY A 241 0.53 -1.10 11.33
CA GLY A 241 1.60 -2.11 11.31
C GLY A 241 1.10 -3.48 11.75
N TRP A 242 0.31 -3.56 12.83
CA TRP A 242 -0.30 -4.81 13.29
C TRP A 242 -1.30 -5.37 12.29
N GLN A 243 -2.09 -4.52 11.63
CA GLN A 243 -3.06 -4.96 10.62
C GLN A 243 -2.36 -5.67 9.46
N ALA A 244 -1.22 -5.14 9.00
CA ALA A 244 -0.41 -5.78 7.98
C ALA A 244 0.33 -7.02 8.52
N GLY A 245 0.92 -6.93 9.71
CA GLY A 245 1.78 -7.98 10.26
C GLY A 245 1.03 -9.24 10.70
N VAL A 246 -0.13 -9.08 11.35
CA VAL A 246 -0.94 -10.22 11.83
C VAL A 246 -1.56 -11.01 10.68
N ALA A 247 -1.61 -10.45 9.46
CA ALA A 247 -2.06 -11.17 8.27
C ALA A 247 -1.11 -12.30 7.84
N PHE A 248 0.16 -12.29 8.28
CA PHE A 248 1.17 -13.31 7.95
C PHE A 248 1.08 -14.51 8.89
N THR A 249 -0.01 -15.26 8.79
CA THR A 249 -0.15 -16.53 9.52
C THR A 249 0.71 -17.63 8.90
N ARG A 250 1.07 -18.65 9.68
CA ARG A 250 1.83 -19.80 9.20
C ARG A 250 1.09 -20.52 8.08
N GLU A 251 -0.23 -20.59 8.17
CA GLU A 251 -1.11 -21.20 7.18
C GLU A 251 -1.11 -20.39 5.87
N SER A 252 -1.20 -19.05 5.96
CA SER A 252 -1.11 -18.15 4.81
C SER A 252 0.23 -18.23 4.10
N LEU A 253 1.34 -18.30 4.85
CA LEU A 253 2.69 -18.41 4.28
C LEU A 253 2.93 -19.78 3.63
N ARG A 254 2.47 -20.87 4.25
CA ARG A 254 2.53 -22.22 3.65
C ARG A 254 1.76 -22.30 2.34
N ALA A 255 0.60 -21.64 2.25
CA ALA A 255 -0.20 -21.62 1.04
C ALA A 255 0.55 -21.00 -0.17
N ILE A 256 1.53 -20.13 0.07
CA ILE A 256 2.32 -19.47 -0.97
C ILE A 256 3.80 -19.83 -0.92
N GLU A 257 4.23 -20.85 -0.18
CA GLU A 257 5.66 -21.08 0.11
C GLU A 257 6.51 -21.25 -1.17
N ARG A 258 5.97 -21.95 -2.18
CA ARG A 258 6.61 -22.16 -3.48
C ARG A 258 6.60 -20.92 -4.36
N LEU A 259 5.56 -20.09 -4.20
CA LEU A 259 5.39 -18.82 -4.93
C LEU A 259 6.20 -17.68 -4.29
N LEU A 260 6.48 -17.78 -2.99
CA LEU A 260 7.14 -16.75 -2.18
C LEU A 260 8.44 -16.22 -2.81
N PRO A 261 9.40 -17.05 -3.27
CA PRO A 261 10.63 -16.53 -3.88
C PRO A 261 10.36 -15.75 -5.17
N ALA A 262 9.46 -16.23 -6.03
CA ALA A 262 9.09 -15.53 -7.26
C ALA A 262 8.36 -14.20 -6.96
N ALA A 263 7.43 -14.21 -6.01
CA ALA A 263 6.70 -13.02 -5.57
C ALA A 263 7.65 -11.99 -4.95
N LEU A 264 8.54 -12.40 -4.04
CA LEU A 264 9.56 -11.53 -3.44
C LEU A 264 10.49 -10.93 -4.50
N GLY A 265 10.99 -11.75 -5.43
CA GLY A 265 11.85 -11.28 -6.52
C GLY A 265 11.17 -10.21 -7.37
N LEU A 266 9.91 -10.41 -7.73
CA LEU A 266 9.13 -9.44 -8.50
C LEU A 266 8.77 -8.18 -7.70
N ILE A 267 8.49 -8.30 -6.40
CA ILE A 267 8.25 -7.14 -5.53
C ILE A 267 9.53 -6.29 -5.42
N VAL A 268 10.69 -6.93 -5.24
CA VAL A 268 11.97 -6.23 -5.18
C VAL A 268 12.28 -5.56 -6.52
N LEU A 269 12.10 -6.27 -7.64
CA LEU A 269 12.28 -5.72 -8.98
C LEU A 269 11.37 -4.51 -9.21
N LEU A 270 10.09 -4.60 -8.82
CA LEU A 270 9.14 -3.50 -8.92
C LEU A 270 9.56 -2.30 -8.06
N ASN A 271 10.06 -2.53 -6.85
CA ASN A 271 10.57 -1.48 -5.97
C ASN A 271 11.80 -0.78 -6.57
N VAL A 272 12.73 -1.54 -7.16
CA VAL A 272 13.91 -0.96 -7.82
C VAL A 272 13.49 -0.14 -9.06
N ALA A 273 12.60 -0.68 -9.89
CA ALA A 273 12.11 0.00 -11.09
C ALA A 273 11.39 1.31 -10.74
N THR A 274 10.56 1.30 -9.71
CA THR A 274 9.83 2.49 -9.23
C THR A 274 10.73 3.49 -8.52
N ALA A 275 11.77 3.05 -7.80
CA ALA A 275 12.81 3.93 -7.29
C ALA A 275 13.55 4.64 -8.43
N GLY A 276 13.86 3.92 -9.53
CA GLY A 276 14.41 4.51 -10.75
C GLY A 276 13.49 5.58 -11.37
N LEU A 277 12.18 5.34 -11.39
CA LEU A 277 11.19 6.36 -11.79
C LEU A 277 11.20 7.56 -10.85
N GLY A 278 11.43 7.36 -9.55
CA GLY A 278 11.57 8.44 -8.58
C GLY A 278 12.77 9.35 -8.87
N VAL A 279 13.89 8.76 -9.30
CA VAL A 279 15.07 9.52 -9.77
C VAL A 279 14.74 10.31 -11.04
N ALA A 280 14.03 9.71 -11.99
CA ALA A 280 13.60 10.41 -13.21
C ALA A 280 12.65 11.57 -12.87
N LEU A 281 11.67 11.33 -11.98
CA LEU A 281 10.72 12.34 -11.51
C LEU A 281 11.45 13.52 -10.84
N SER A 282 12.42 13.23 -9.95
CA SER A 282 13.26 14.24 -9.29
C SER A 282 14.02 15.10 -10.29
N LYS A 283 14.63 14.50 -11.32
CA LYS A 283 15.36 15.25 -12.36
C LYS A 283 14.45 16.12 -13.24
N ILE A 284 13.22 15.69 -13.51
CA ILE A 284 12.29 16.43 -14.38
C ILE A 284 11.61 17.57 -13.63
N THR A 285 11.20 17.34 -12.38
CA THR A 285 10.38 18.29 -11.61
C THR A 285 11.19 19.15 -10.64
N GLY A 286 12.48 18.83 -10.45
CA GLY A 286 13.37 19.54 -9.53
C GLY A 286 13.15 19.22 -8.05
N VAL A 287 12.26 18.28 -7.70
CA VAL A 287 12.07 17.85 -6.31
C VAL A 287 13.25 17.03 -5.81
N SER A 288 13.41 16.93 -4.48
CA SER A 288 14.50 16.14 -3.90
C SER A 288 14.43 14.67 -4.33
N MET A 289 15.57 13.98 -4.38
CA MET A 289 15.59 12.56 -4.76
C MET A 289 14.78 11.69 -3.78
N LEU A 290 14.74 12.10 -2.51
CA LEU A 290 13.91 11.45 -1.50
C LEU A 290 12.42 11.68 -1.80
N ASP A 291 11.98 12.90 -2.08
CA ASP A 291 10.58 13.19 -2.44
C ASP A 291 10.16 12.43 -3.71
N GLY A 292 11.05 12.35 -4.69
CA GLY A 292 10.84 11.54 -5.90
C GLY A 292 10.64 10.06 -5.57
N TYR A 293 11.51 9.47 -4.75
CA TYR A 293 11.39 8.08 -4.31
C TYR A 293 10.10 7.82 -3.51
N LEU A 294 9.77 8.70 -2.57
CA LEU A 294 8.56 8.62 -1.75
C LEU A 294 7.29 8.76 -2.61
N ALA A 295 7.31 9.63 -3.62
CA ALA A 295 6.20 9.83 -4.54
C ALA A 295 5.96 8.60 -5.44
N THR A 296 7.00 7.89 -5.88
CA THR A 296 6.86 6.76 -6.82
C THR A 296 6.71 5.39 -6.17
N SER A 297 6.96 5.26 -4.86
CA SER A 297 6.96 3.97 -4.14
C SER A 297 5.61 3.23 -4.20
N PRO A 298 5.49 2.06 -4.87
CA PRO A 298 4.23 1.45 -5.37
C PRO A 298 3.31 0.82 -4.30
N GLY A 299 3.54 1.10 -3.02
CA GLY A 299 2.75 0.56 -1.92
C GLY A 299 3.09 1.18 -0.57
N GLY A 300 2.41 0.74 0.49
CA GLY A 300 2.71 1.19 1.85
C GLY A 300 2.46 2.68 2.07
N ILE A 301 1.32 3.22 1.61
CA ILE A 301 0.98 4.66 1.74
C ILE A 301 1.23 5.21 3.14
N TYR A 302 0.94 4.42 4.18
CA TYR A 302 1.20 4.82 5.57
C TYR A 302 2.69 4.93 5.91
N ALA A 303 3.53 4.01 5.42
CA ALA A 303 4.97 4.08 5.59
C ALA A 303 5.58 5.24 4.80
N VAL A 304 5.10 5.44 3.56
CA VAL A 304 5.47 6.57 2.69
C VAL A 304 5.22 7.90 3.40
N LEU A 305 4.00 8.09 3.87
CA LEU A 305 3.58 9.33 4.51
C LEU A 305 4.23 9.52 5.88
N ALA A 306 4.37 8.46 6.68
CA ALA A 306 5.09 8.51 7.95
C ALA A 306 6.54 8.97 7.77
N THR A 307 7.25 8.38 6.82
CA THR A 307 8.64 8.78 6.52
C THR A 307 8.68 10.21 5.98
N ALA A 308 7.79 10.58 5.05
CA ALA A 308 7.77 11.93 4.50
C ALA A 308 7.64 13.00 5.58
N VAL A 309 6.78 12.74 6.57
CA VAL A 309 6.58 13.62 7.72
C VAL A 309 7.83 13.67 8.62
N GLU A 310 8.42 12.52 8.94
CA GLU A 310 9.58 12.44 9.82
C GLU A 310 10.88 12.96 9.19
N THR A 311 11.00 12.93 7.86
CA THR A 311 12.15 13.48 7.14
C THR A 311 11.97 14.95 6.76
N GLY A 312 10.81 15.56 7.06
CA GLY A 312 10.50 16.93 6.63
C GLY A 312 10.43 17.08 5.11
N SER A 313 10.12 15.99 4.41
CA SER A 313 9.93 15.96 2.96
C SER A 313 8.71 16.78 2.55
N ASN A 314 8.55 17.05 1.25
CA ASN A 314 7.38 17.74 0.74
C ASN A 314 6.14 16.83 0.82
N VAL A 315 5.52 16.77 2.01
CA VAL A 315 4.35 15.92 2.30
C VAL A 315 3.22 16.22 1.33
N THR A 316 2.98 17.49 0.98
CA THR A 316 1.92 17.87 0.04
C THR A 316 2.15 17.28 -1.35
N PHE A 317 3.36 17.41 -1.91
CA PHE A 317 3.69 16.84 -3.22
C PHE A 317 3.55 15.31 -3.22
N ILE A 318 4.04 14.66 -2.16
CA ILE A 318 3.97 13.21 -2.01
C ILE A 318 2.50 12.77 -1.88
N VAL A 319 1.71 13.38 -1.00
CA VAL A 319 0.28 13.10 -0.82
C VAL A 319 -0.48 13.26 -2.14
N ALA A 320 -0.27 14.38 -2.86
CA ALA A 320 -0.95 14.62 -4.11
C ALA A 320 -0.60 13.56 -5.16
N THR A 321 0.69 13.22 -5.30
CA THR A 321 1.13 12.13 -6.19
C THR A 321 0.51 10.79 -5.80
N GLN A 322 0.47 10.49 -4.49
CA GLN A 322 -0.12 9.27 -3.97
C GLN A 322 -1.64 9.20 -4.21
N VAL A 323 -2.36 10.31 -4.06
CA VAL A 323 -3.79 10.42 -4.34
C VAL A 323 -4.06 10.23 -5.82
N VAL A 324 -3.36 10.95 -6.70
CA VAL A 324 -3.47 10.79 -8.16
C VAL A 324 -3.25 9.34 -8.54
N ARG A 325 -2.20 8.71 -8.00
CA ARG A 325 -1.91 7.30 -8.25
C ARG A 325 -3.02 6.37 -7.77
N VAL A 326 -3.55 6.55 -6.56
CA VAL A 326 -4.63 5.71 -6.03
C VAL A 326 -5.90 5.87 -6.87
N LEU A 327 -6.21 7.07 -7.34
CA LEU A 327 -7.32 7.31 -8.26
C LEU A 327 -7.08 6.64 -9.62
N LEU A 328 -5.89 6.80 -10.20
CA LEU A 328 -5.50 6.11 -11.45
C LEU A 328 -5.65 4.59 -11.30
N MET A 329 -5.15 4.02 -10.20
CA MET A 329 -5.26 2.59 -9.91
C MET A 329 -6.73 2.16 -9.72
N LEU A 330 -7.56 2.95 -9.04
CA LEU A 330 -8.98 2.64 -8.87
C LEU A 330 -9.72 2.50 -10.20
N PHE A 331 -9.52 3.46 -11.10
CA PHE A 331 -10.26 3.50 -12.36
C PHE A 331 -9.63 2.60 -13.43
N ALA A 332 -8.30 2.62 -13.56
CA ALA A 332 -7.60 1.95 -14.65
C ALA A 332 -7.24 0.49 -14.33
N ALA A 333 -6.88 0.14 -13.09
CA ALA A 333 -6.46 -1.23 -12.77
C ALA A 333 -7.53 -2.30 -13.06
N PRO A 334 -8.81 -2.16 -12.68
CA PRO A 334 -9.80 -3.19 -12.98
C PRO A 334 -10.11 -3.30 -14.48
N LEU A 335 -10.05 -2.19 -15.23
CA LEU A 335 -10.26 -2.20 -16.69
C LEU A 335 -9.09 -2.88 -17.42
N LEU A 336 -7.85 -2.52 -17.06
CA LEU A 336 -6.64 -3.07 -17.67
C LEU A 336 -6.43 -4.54 -17.28
N ALA A 337 -6.70 -4.91 -16.02
CA ALA A 337 -6.62 -6.30 -15.57
C ALA A 337 -7.62 -7.20 -16.32
N ARG A 338 -8.87 -6.74 -16.51
CA ARG A 338 -9.87 -7.46 -17.32
C ARG A 338 -9.46 -7.58 -18.78
N GLY A 339 -8.87 -6.54 -19.36
CA GLY A 339 -8.36 -6.55 -20.74
C GLY A 339 -7.24 -7.57 -20.94
N LEU A 340 -6.30 -7.65 -20.00
CA LEU A 340 -5.18 -8.60 -20.06
C LEU A 340 -5.61 -10.04 -19.86
N VAL A 341 -6.52 -10.32 -18.92
CA VAL A 341 -7.09 -11.67 -18.77
C VAL A 341 -7.76 -12.13 -20.08
N ARG A 342 -8.49 -11.24 -20.78
CA ARG A 342 -9.08 -11.55 -22.08
C ARG A 342 -8.03 -11.84 -23.16
N LEU A 343 -6.92 -11.11 -23.18
CA LEU A 343 -5.84 -11.30 -24.16
C LEU A 343 -5.10 -12.62 -23.93
N THR A 344 -4.80 -12.97 -22.68
CA THR A 344 -4.15 -14.23 -22.33
C THR A 344 -5.05 -15.44 -22.61
N TYR A 345 -6.36 -15.32 -22.36
CA TYR A 345 -7.33 -16.38 -22.69
C TYR A 345 -7.48 -16.58 -24.20
N ARG A 346 -7.47 -15.49 -24.99
CA ARG A 346 -7.51 -15.59 -26.46
C ARG A 346 -6.28 -16.31 -27.02
N ARG A 347 -5.07 -16.02 -26.53
CA ARG A 347 -3.85 -16.72 -26.97
C ARG A 347 -3.86 -18.21 -26.65
N ALA A 348 -4.29 -18.60 -25.45
CA ALA A 348 -4.40 -20.02 -25.07
C ALA A 348 -5.43 -20.77 -25.95
N SER A 349 -6.53 -20.10 -26.33
CA SER A 349 -7.51 -20.67 -27.25
C SER A 349 -7.00 -20.77 -28.69
N THR A 350 -6.12 -19.86 -29.13
CA THR A 350 -5.48 -19.93 -30.45
C THR A 350 -4.45 -21.07 -30.52
N ASP A 351 -3.65 -21.28 -29.46
CA ASP A 351 -2.68 -22.38 -29.39
C ASP A 351 -3.38 -23.75 -29.37
N ALA A 352 -4.46 -23.91 -28.60
CA ALA A 352 -5.24 -25.15 -28.56
C ALA A 352 -5.95 -25.47 -29.89
N SER A 353 -6.31 -24.45 -30.68
CA SER A 353 -6.85 -24.65 -32.04
C SER A 353 -5.80 -24.93 -33.11
N SER A 354 -4.50 -24.75 -32.78
CA SER A 354 -3.38 -24.97 -33.70
C SER A 354 -2.74 -26.34 -33.56
N GLU A 355 -3.15 -27.13 -32.56
CA GLU A 355 -2.73 -28.53 -32.40
C GLU A 355 -3.50 -29.37 -33.44
N PRO A 356 -2.83 -29.91 -34.49
CA PRO A 356 -3.54 -30.60 -35.56
C PRO A 356 -4.20 -31.85 -35.01
N ILE A 357 -5.43 -32.12 -35.46
CA ILE A 357 -6.17 -33.37 -35.30
C ILE A 357 -5.34 -34.50 -35.95
N ALA A 358 -4.33 -35.02 -35.23
CA ALA A 358 -3.40 -36.05 -35.70
C ALA A 358 -3.73 -37.44 -35.12
N VAL A 359 -4.96 -37.66 -34.66
CA VAL A 359 -5.37 -38.91 -34.00
C VAL A 359 -6.45 -39.69 -34.79
N ALA A 360 -6.81 -39.27 -36.00
CA ALA A 360 -7.91 -39.91 -36.75
C ALA A 360 -7.50 -40.99 -37.77
N ASP A 361 -6.21 -41.31 -37.97
CA ASP A 361 -5.79 -42.25 -39.04
C ASP A 361 -4.87 -43.40 -38.58
N ALA A 362 -5.01 -43.86 -37.35
CA ALA A 362 -4.46 -45.15 -36.92
C ALA A 362 -5.58 -46.20 -36.89
N ARG A 363 -5.96 -46.74 -38.06
CA ARG A 363 -6.71 -48.01 -38.10
C ARG A 363 -5.79 -49.14 -37.60
N PRO A 364 -6.29 -50.04 -36.73
CA PRO A 364 -5.47 -51.11 -36.19
C PRO A 364 -5.16 -52.17 -37.26
N ALA A 365 -3.89 -52.57 -37.32
CA ALA A 365 -3.46 -53.81 -37.95
C ALA A 365 -4.14 -54.98 -37.24
N ALA A 366 -5.07 -55.64 -37.92
CA ALA A 366 -5.57 -56.96 -37.51
C ALA A 366 -4.72 -58.02 -38.21
N SER A 367 -3.87 -58.69 -37.43
CA SER A 367 -3.11 -59.85 -37.84
C SER A 367 -3.81 -61.14 -37.42
N THR A 368 -3.77 -62.11 -38.33
CA THR A 368 -3.70 -63.59 -38.16
C THR A 368 -4.94 -64.50 -38.22
N SER A 369 -4.77 -65.50 -39.09
CA SER A 369 -5.18 -66.92 -39.09
C SER A 369 -6.63 -67.33 -39.40
N SER A 370 -6.85 -67.80 -40.62
CA SER A 370 -7.02 -69.24 -40.96
C SER A 370 -6.98 -69.44 -42.48
#